data_AF-A0A250IQV9-F1
#
_entry.id   AF-A0A250IQV9-F1
#
_cell.length_a   1.000
_cell.length_b   1.000
_cell.length_c   1.000
_cell.angle_alpha   90.00
_cell.angle_beta   90.00
_cell.angle_gamma   90.00
#
_symmetry.space_group_name_H-M   'P 1'
#
loop_
_entity.id
_entity.type
_entity.pdbx_description
1 polymer ?
#
loop_
_entity_poly.entity_id
_entity_poly.type
_entity_poly.pdbx_seq_one_letter_code
_entity_poly.pdbx_strand_id
1 'polypeptide(L)'
;MNARKTSGIAALGALGLLSFGAASAQDKASPLPKHEVPRSAEGNVVIGLCDGETTLEVKGVKDPARIDRKQAREISDQLMAEWHRKNPQANWDPAPMKVALAQNPPTPPPAAKPAVEPRGDSASSDAAAVGQKKGDKIQSGHTYGAYGARDEALWKASAEQMVTEGHRVFHDAKSLGSTVSVSCDMCHPDAANTHPETYPKYQVQMGRTALLRDMINWCIENPVRGKPMAEDDPRMKAMEAYILAQRKGVKLEYGKH
;
A
#
# COMPACT_ATOMS: atom_id res chain seq x y z
N MET A 1 -35.58 81.91 -13.92
CA MET A 1 -36.19 81.34 -15.14
C MET A 1 -36.02 79.83 -15.09
N ASN A 2 -37.14 79.11 -15.15
CA ASN A 2 -37.24 77.65 -15.17
C ASN A 2 -36.71 77.03 -16.46
N ALA A 3 -36.10 75.84 -16.39
CA ALA A 3 -36.40 74.66 -17.24
C ALA A 3 -35.36 73.53 -16.98
N ARG A 4 -35.79 72.43 -16.35
CA ARG A 4 -36.07 71.07 -16.92
C ARG A 4 -34.82 70.19 -17.09
N LYS A 5 -34.68 69.16 -16.22
CA LYS A 5 -34.96 67.70 -16.43
C LYS A 5 -33.84 67.02 -17.24
N THR A 6 -33.19 65.93 -16.84
CA THR A 6 -33.71 64.60 -16.42
C THR A 6 -32.64 63.73 -15.76
N SER A 7 -33.13 62.83 -14.91
CA SER A 7 -32.60 61.57 -14.34
C SER A 7 -31.36 60.91 -14.94
N GLY A 8 -30.45 60.49 -14.05
CA GLY A 8 -29.45 59.44 -14.27
C GLY A 8 -29.34 58.57 -13.01
N ILE A 9 -29.75 57.31 -13.13
CA ILE A 9 -29.75 56.28 -12.09
C ILE A 9 -28.29 55.89 -11.78
N ALA A 10 -27.83 56.14 -10.55
CA ALA A 10 -26.58 55.57 -10.06
C ALA A 10 -26.88 54.23 -9.37
N ALA A 11 -26.68 53.13 -10.11
CA ALA A 11 -26.69 51.79 -9.55
C ALA A 11 -25.43 51.59 -8.68
N LEU A 12 -25.63 51.32 -7.40
CA LEU A 12 -24.62 50.82 -6.48
C LEU A 12 -24.16 49.43 -6.95
N GLY A 13 -23.02 49.37 -7.65
CA GLY A 13 -22.29 48.14 -7.88
C GLY A 13 -21.56 47.71 -6.62
N ALA A 14 -22.21 46.95 -5.75
CA ALA A 14 -21.55 46.18 -4.71
C ALA A 14 -20.88 44.97 -5.35
N LEU A 15 -19.58 45.07 -5.62
CA LEU A 15 -18.75 43.95 -6.05
C LEU A 15 -18.57 43.02 -4.83
N GLY A 16 -19.45 42.04 -4.70
CA GLY A 16 -19.33 40.97 -3.72
C GLY A 16 -18.09 40.13 -4.01
N LEU A 17 -17.04 40.32 -3.21
CA LEU A 17 -15.93 39.38 -3.10
C LEU A 17 -16.50 38.06 -2.54
N LEU A 18 -16.80 37.12 -3.44
CA LEU A 18 -16.96 35.71 -3.10
C LEU A 18 -15.58 35.16 -2.73
N SER A 19 -15.18 35.37 -1.48
CA SER A 19 -14.12 34.61 -0.85
C SER A 19 -14.58 33.15 -0.81
N PHE A 20 -14.10 32.33 -1.74
CA PHE A 20 -14.09 30.89 -1.59
C PHE A 20 -13.24 30.58 -0.36
N GLY A 21 -13.92 30.47 0.80
CA GLY A 21 -13.33 29.92 2.00
C GLY A 21 -12.83 28.52 1.67
N ALA A 22 -11.51 28.35 1.67
CA ALA A 22 -10.90 27.04 1.74
C ALA A 22 -11.45 26.39 3.01
N ALA A 23 -12.41 25.49 2.85
CA ALA A 23 -12.80 24.58 3.91
C ALA A 23 -11.58 23.72 4.20
N SER A 24 -10.78 24.15 5.18
CA SER A 24 -9.78 23.31 5.81
C SER A 24 -10.53 22.16 6.47
N ALA A 25 -10.70 21.06 5.74
CA ALA A 25 -11.10 19.79 6.30
C ALA A 25 -9.95 19.31 7.19
N GLN A 26 -9.83 19.89 8.39
CA GLN A 26 -9.20 19.23 9.52
C GLN A 26 -10.18 18.17 10.02
N ASP A 27 -10.38 17.13 9.23
CA ASP A 27 -10.74 15.84 9.79
C ASP A 27 -9.51 15.41 10.60
N LYS A 28 -9.50 15.76 11.89
CA LYS A 28 -8.58 15.15 12.84
C LYS A 28 -8.86 13.66 12.77
N ALA A 29 -8.03 12.91 12.05
CA ALA A 29 -8.06 11.47 12.03
C ALA A 29 -8.15 11.00 13.49
N SER A 30 -9.25 10.34 13.84
CA SER A 30 -9.36 9.69 15.14
C SER A 30 -8.11 8.83 15.35
N PRO A 31 -7.48 8.86 16.53
CA PRO A 31 -6.33 8.02 16.79
C PRO A 31 -6.66 6.59 16.38
N LEU A 32 -5.77 5.97 15.58
CA LEU A 32 -5.94 4.56 15.23
C LEU A 32 -6.14 3.76 16.53
N PRO A 33 -7.07 2.79 16.56
CA PRO A 33 -7.26 1.93 17.71
C PRO A 33 -5.90 1.34 18.11
N LYS A 34 -5.43 1.68 19.31
CA LYS A 34 -4.22 1.06 19.84
C LYS A 34 -4.60 -0.34 20.30
N HIS A 35 -3.85 -1.32 19.85
CA HIS A 35 -3.96 -2.68 20.36
C HIS A 35 -3.47 -2.69 21.82
N GLU A 36 -4.38 -2.56 22.77
CA GLU A 36 -4.07 -2.63 24.20
C GLU A 36 -4.25 -4.06 24.68
N VAL A 37 -3.15 -4.74 24.99
CA VAL A 37 -3.19 -6.03 25.68
C VAL A 37 -3.53 -5.81 27.16
N PRO A 38 -4.42 -6.61 27.77
CA PRO A 38 -4.70 -6.54 29.20
C PRO A 38 -3.43 -6.69 30.03
N ARG A 39 -3.34 -5.96 31.15
CA ARG A 39 -2.26 -6.18 32.12
C ARG A 39 -2.59 -7.38 32.99
N SER A 40 -1.62 -8.27 33.18
CA SER A 40 -1.72 -9.35 34.18
C SER A 40 -1.75 -8.77 35.59
N ALA A 41 -2.68 -9.24 36.42
CA ALA A 41 -2.73 -8.90 37.85
C ALA A 41 -1.50 -9.42 38.62
N GLU A 42 -0.86 -10.49 38.13
CA GLU A 42 0.32 -11.13 38.73
C GLU A 42 1.64 -10.56 38.16
N GLY A 43 1.55 -9.63 37.21
CA GLY A 43 2.70 -9.09 36.50
C GLY A 43 3.32 -10.06 35.49
N ASN A 44 2.54 -11.05 35.03
CA ASN A 44 2.95 -11.94 33.94
C ASN A 44 2.90 -11.20 32.58
N VAL A 45 3.67 -11.68 31.62
CA VAL A 45 3.65 -11.24 30.23
C VAL A 45 2.31 -11.64 29.60
N VAL A 46 1.67 -10.71 28.90
CA VAL A 46 0.45 -10.96 28.13
C VAL A 46 0.76 -10.67 26.65
N ILE A 47 0.45 -11.64 25.79
CA ILE A 47 0.69 -11.55 24.34
C ILE A 47 -0.66 -11.51 23.63
N GLY A 48 -0.86 -10.55 22.73
CA GLY A 48 -2.08 -10.40 21.93
C GLY A 48 -1.84 -10.62 20.44
N LEU A 49 -2.85 -11.10 19.72
CA LEU A 49 -2.89 -11.11 18.27
C LEU A 49 -3.28 -9.73 17.73
N CYS A 50 -2.98 -9.45 16.45
CA CYS A 50 -3.33 -8.18 15.81
C CYS A 50 -4.84 -7.89 15.76
N ASP A 51 -5.69 -8.87 16.11
CA ASP A 51 -7.17 -8.79 16.09
C ASP A 51 -7.79 -7.88 17.15
N GLY A 52 -7.02 -7.41 18.13
CA GLY A 52 -7.58 -6.58 19.22
C GLY A 52 -8.19 -7.35 20.38
N GLU A 53 -8.40 -8.66 20.23
CA GLU A 53 -9.30 -9.42 21.11
C GLU A 53 -8.67 -10.70 21.67
N THR A 54 -7.81 -11.36 20.91
CA THR A 54 -7.24 -12.65 21.29
C THR A 54 -5.94 -12.44 22.02
N THR A 55 -5.91 -12.81 23.30
CA THR A 55 -4.77 -12.59 24.20
C THR A 55 -4.50 -13.80 25.06
N LEU A 56 -3.23 -14.06 25.36
CA LEU A 56 -2.77 -15.13 26.23
C LEU A 56 -1.83 -14.59 27.30
N GLU A 57 -2.14 -14.85 28.57
CA GLU A 57 -1.24 -14.59 29.68
C GLU A 57 -0.26 -15.76 29.87
N VAL A 58 1.04 -15.46 29.81
CA VAL A 58 2.11 -16.44 29.97
C VAL A 58 2.47 -16.55 31.45
N LYS A 59 1.76 -17.43 32.16
CA LYS A 59 1.91 -17.63 33.61
C LYS A 59 3.36 -17.86 34.03
N GLY A 60 3.80 -17.14 35.06
CA GLY A 60 5.13 -17.29 35.65
C GLY A 60 6.26 -16.60 34.87
N VAL A 61 5.96 -15.97 33.73
CA VAL A 61 6.93 -15.21 32.94
C VAL A 61 6.69 -13.73 33.16
N LYS A 62 7.59 -13.06 33.89
CA LYS A 62 7.54 -11.61 34.12
C LYS A 62 8.35 -10.81 33.10
N ASP A 63 9.35 -11.45 32.50
CA ASP A 63 10.25 -10.87 31.53
C ASP A 63 10.09 -11.62 30.19
N PRO A 64 9.62 -10.95 29.11
CA PRO A 64 9.40 -11.59 27.82
C PRO A 64 10.69 -12.13 27.19
N ALA A 65 11.86 -11.62 27.58
CA ALA A 65 13.15 -12.12 27.09
C ALA A 65 13.44 -13.56 27.54
N ARG A 66 12.71 -14.07 28.54
CA ARG A 66 12.84 -15.44 29.05
C ARG A 66 12.02 -16.48 28.28
N ILE A 67 11.20 -16.06 27.32
CA ILE A 67 10.42 -16.96 26.48
C ILE A 67 11.35 -17.53 25.40
N ASP A 68 11.59 -18.85 25.46
CA ASP A 68 12.38 -19.52 24.43
C ASP A 68 11.57 -19.80 23.15
N ARG A 69 12.24 -20.27 22.09
CA ARG A 69 11.61 -20.53 20.79
C ARG A 69 10.49 -21.59 20.86
N LYS A 70 10.63 -22.61 21.70
CA LYS A 70 9.65 -23.69 21.83
C LYS A 70 8.41 -23.15 22.54
N GLN A 71 8.60 -22.43 23.64
CA GLN A 71 7.52 -21.78 24.38
C GLN A 71 6.81 -20.73 23.52
N ALA A 72 7.54 -19.91 22.76
CA ALA A 72 6.96 -18.92 21.84
C ALA A 72 6.09 -19.58 20.75
N ARG A 73 6.52 -20.73 20.23
CA ARG A 73 5.73 -21.52 19.27
C ARG A 73 4.43 -22.01 19.92
N GLU A 74 4.50 -22.58 21.11
CA GLU A 74 3.32 -23.05 21.85
C GLU A 74 2.33 -21.93 22.16
N ILE A 75 2.83 -20.74 22.56
CA ILE A 75 2.02 -19.55 22.78
C ILE A 75 1.32 -19.13 21.47
N SER A 76 2.06 -19.08 20.37
CA SER A 76 1.51 -18.72 19.06
C SER A 76 0.45 -19.70 18.59
N ASP A 77 0.71 -21.01 18.75
CA ASP A 77 -0.24 -22.07 18.39
C ASP A 77 -1.52 -21.98 19.24
N GLN A 78 -1.42 -21.64 20.53
CA GLN A 78 -2.59 -21.41 21.40
C GLN A 78 -3.41 -20.20 20.98
N LEU A 79 -2.76 -19.08 20.72
CA LEU A 79 -3.42 -17.85 20.25
C LEU A 79 -4.16 -18.10 18.93
N MET A 80 -3.51 -18.75 17.96
CA MET A 80 -4.13 -19.06 16.67
C MET A 80 -5.29 -20.08 16.82
N ALA A 81 -5.15 -21.08 17.69
CA ALA A 81 -6.23 -22.03 17.97
C ALA A 81 -7.46 -21.33 18.58
N GLU A 82 -7.24 -20.39 19.51
CA GLU A 82 -8.31 -19.58 20.07
C GLU A 82 -8.97 -18.69 19.01
N TRP A 83 -8.17 -18.05 18.17
CA TRP A 83 -8.67 -17.22 17.08
C TRP A 83 -9.55 -18.02 16.10
N HIS A 84 -9.10 -19.19 15.66
CA HIS A 84 -9.89 -20.07 14.78
C HIS A 84 -11.20 -20.52 15.45
N ARG A 85 -11.18 -20.82 16.75
CA ARG A 85 -12.37 -21.17 17.52
C ARG A 85 -13.39 -20.03 17.58
N LYS A 86 -12.93 -18.78 17.71
CA LYS A 86 -13.78 -17.58 17.70
C LYS A 86 -14.24 -17.19 16.29
N ASN A 87 -13.48 -17.55 15.27
CA ASN A 87 -13.68 -17.15 13.88
C ASN A 87 -13.88 -18.36 12.94
N PRO A 88 -14.85 -19.26 13.18
CA PRO A 88 -15.01 -20.49 12.41
C PRO A 88 -15.42 -20.24 10.94
N GLN A 89 -15.91 -19.04 10.62
CA GLN A 89 -16.31 -18.62 9.28
C GLN A 89 -15.27 -17.76 8.57
N ALA A 90 -14.13 -17.46 9.22
CA ALA A 90 -13.09 -16.66 8.59
C ALA A 90 -12.40 -17.48 7.49
N ASN A 91 -12.27 -16.86 6.31
CA ASN A 91 -11.53 -17.46 5.20
C ASN A 91 -10.02 -17.27 5.45
N TRP A 92 -9.37 -18.28 6.02
CA TRP A 92 -7.93 -18.31 6.22
C TRP A 92 -7.28 -19.15 5.12
N ASP A 93 -6.49 -18.51 4.27
CA ASP A 93 -5.77 -19.23 3.22
C ASP A 93 -4.81 -20.26 3.85
N PRO A 94 -4.78 -21.50 3.35
CA PRO A 94 -3.81 -22.47 3.82
C PRO A 94 -2.41 -21.92 3.60
N ALA A 95 -1.47 -22.29 4.49
CA ALA A 95 -0.07 -21.93 4.30
C ALA A 95 0.34 -22.32 2.86
N PRO A 96 0.88 -21.38 2.07
CA PRO A 96 1.30 -21.72 0.72
C PRO A 96 2.29 -22.87 0.81
N MET A 97 2.26 -23.78 -0.17
CA MET A 97 3.28 -24.81 -0.28
C MET A 97 4.63 -24.12 -0.14
N LYS A 98 5.48 -24.59 0.79
CA LYS A 98 6.80 -24.01 1.01
C LYS A 98 7.43 -23.85 -0.37
N VAL A 99 7.60 -22.60 -0.80
CA VAL A 99 8.46 -22.31 -1.96
C VAL A 99 9.75 -23.00 -1.58
N ALA A 100 10.09 -24.08 -2.28
CA ALA A 100 11.34 -24.76 -2.05
C ALA A 100 12.38 -23.67 -2.27
N LEU A 101 12.93 -23.11 -1.17
CA LEU A 101 14.11 -22.28 -1.23
C LEU A 101 15.07 -23.16 -2.01
N ALA A 102 15.32 -22.81 -3.27
CA ALA A 102 16.03 -23.67 -4.19
C ALA A 102 17.33 -24.06 -3.48
N GLN A 103 17.42 -25.32 -3.04
CA GLN A 103 18.49 -25.74 -2.14
C GLN A 103 19.85 -25.65 -2.85
N ASN A 104 19.81 -25.46 -4.18
CA ASN A 104 20.92 -25.05 -5.02
C ASN A 104 20.45 -23.94 -5.98
N PRO A 105 21.21 -22.85 -6.17
CA PRO A 105 20.90 -21.87 -7.20
C PRO A 105 20.90 -22.55 -8.58
N PRO A 106 19.95 -22.24 -9.48
CA PRO A 106 19.91 -22.83 -10.80
C PRO A 106 21.17 -22.49 -11.60
N THR A 107 21.78 -23.49 -12.25
CA THR A 107 22.77 -23.28 -13.29
C THR A 107 22.10 -22.52 -14.45
N PRO A 108 22.69 -21.43 -14.96
CA PRO A 108 22.06 -20.63 -16.01
C PRO A 108 21.85 -21.49 -17.26
N PRO A 109 20.63 -21.49 -17.84
CA PRO A 109 20.37 -22.22 -19.08
C PRO A 109 21.06 -21.54 -20.27
N PRO A 110 21.46 -22.30 -21.31
CA PRO A 110 21.92 -21.72 -22.57
C PRO A 110 20.80 -20.93 -23.25
N ALA A 111 21.16 -19.78 -23.83
CA ALA A 111 20.23 -18.81 -24.40
C ALA A 111 19.31 -19.44 -25.48
N ALA A 112 18.00 -19.40 -25.25
CA ALA A 112 16.98 -19.80 -26.21
C ALA A 112 16.14 -18.60 -26.67
N LYS A 113 15.79 -18.60 -27.96
CA LYS A 113 15.02 -17.55 -28.65
C LYS A 113 13.55 -17.57 -28.18
N PRO A 114 12.86 -16.40 -28.12
CA PRO A 114 11.51 -16.32 -27.57
C PRO A 114 10.47 -16.87 -28.55
N ALA A 115 9.66 -17.81 -28.08
CA ALA A 115 8.38 -18.16 -28.67
C ALA A 115 7.27 -17.51 -27.84
N VAL A 116 6.39 -16.75 -28.50
CA VAL A 116 5.19 -16.16 -27.90
C VAL A 116 4.01 -17.03 -28.27
N GLU A 117 3.30 -17.55 -27.27
CA GLU A 117 2.00 -18.21 -27.40
C GLU A 117 1.01 -17.53 -26.43
N PRO A 118 -0.31 -17.50 -26.73
CA PRO A 118 -1.21 -16.50 -26.20
C PRO A 118 -1.90 -16.89 -24.87
N ARG A 119 -1.96 -15.88 -24.00
CA ARG A 119 -3.04 -15.47 -23.08
C ARG A 119 -4.01 -16.57 -22.58
N GLY A 120 -3.89 -16.91 -21.30
CA GLY A 120 -4.90 -17.65 -20.52
C GLY A 120 -5.61 -16.73 -19.51
N ASP A 121 -6.89 -17.02 -19.27
CA ASP A 121 -7.87 -16.20 -18.56
C ASP A 121 -7.48 -15.81 -17.13
N SER A 122 -7.75 -14.56 -16.78
CA SER A 122 -7.49 -13.96 -15.47
C SER A 122 -8.42 -14.50 -14.39
N ALA A 123 -7.90 -14.67 -13.17
CA ALA A 123 -8.72 -14.60 -11.98
C ALA A 123 -9.26 -13.16 -11.86
N SER A 124 -10.52 -12.95 -12.22
CA SER A 124 -11.25 -11.73 -11.86
C SER A 124 -11.31 -11.67 -10.33
N SER A 125 -10.69 -10.65 -9.74
CA SER A 125 -11.21 -10.16 -8.47
C SER A 125 -12.47 -9.35 -8.79
N ASP A 126 -13.58 -10.06 -8.95
CA ASP A 126 -14.91 -9.48 -9.01
C ASP A 126 -15.25 -8.86 -7.65
N ALA A 127 -14.71 -7.67 -7.39
CA ALA A 127 -15.19 -6.78 -6.33
C ALA A 127 -16.61 -6.24 -6.61
N ALA A 128 -17.29 -6.72 -7.67
CA ALA A 128 -18.61 -6.28 -8.09
C ALA A 128 -19.74 -7.33 -7.84
N ALA A 129 -19.44 -8.49 -7.25
CA ALA A 129 -20.44 -9.54 -7.04
C ALA A 129 -20.67 -9.90 -5.56
N VAL A 130 -20.88 -8.89 -4.71
CA VAL A 130 -21.56 -9.12 -3.42
C VAL A 130 -22.89 -8.39 -3.47
N GLY A 131 -23.95 -9.16 -3.77
CA GLY A 131 -25.31 -8.65 -3.74
C GLY A 131 -25.64 -8.10 -2.36
N GLN A 132 -25.90 -6.80 -2.27
CA GLN A 132 -26.36 -6.15 -1.05
C GLN A 132 -27.68 -6.78 -0.60
N LYS A 133 -27.66 -7.58 0.48
CA LYS A 133 -28.86 -7.77 1.29
C LYS A 133 -28.85 -6.75 2.42
N LYS A 134 -29.92 -5.96 2.45
CA LYS A 134 -30.15 -4.90 3.42
C LYS A 134 -30.29 -5.54 4.81
N GLY A 135 -29.23 -5.45 5.61
CA GLY A 135 -29.16 -6.02 6.97
C GLY A 135 -27.91 -6.85 7.25
N ASP A 136 -27.05 -7.09 6.25
CA ASP A 136 -25.87 -7.92 6.45
C ASP A 136 -24.84 -7.18 7.30
N LYS A 137 -24.49 -7.81 8.42
CA LYS A 137 -23.31 -7.48 9.20
C LYS A 137 -22.13 -7.45 8.23
N ILE A 138 -21.53 -6.25 8.13
CA ILE A 138 -20.09 -5.98 8.10
C ILE A 138 -19.27 -7.24 7.81
N GLN A 139 -18.50 -7.27 6.72
CA GLN A 139 -17.54 -8.35 6.44
C GLN A 139 -16.76 -8.72 7.71
N SER A 140 -17.21 -9.79 8.34
CA SER A 140 -16.60 -10.41 9.51
C SER A 140 -15.48 -11.29 8.99
N GLY A 141 -14.29 -10.73 8.81
CA GLY A 141 -13.19 -11.50 8.22
C GLY A 141 -11.82 -10.82 8.13
N HIS A 142 -11.71 -9.51 8.42
CA HIS A 142 -10.40 -8.86 8.52
C HIS A 142 -10.00 -8.64 9.98
N THR A 143 -8.72 -8.84 10.25
CA THR A 143 -8.06 -8.83 11.56
C THR A 143 -8.04 -7.47 12.28
N TYR A 144 -8.84 -6.47 11.86
CA TYR A 144 -8.76 -5.11 12.43
C TYR A 144 -10.13 -4.49 12.76
N GLY A 145 -11.15 -5.34 12.99
CA GLY A 145 -12.47 -4.92 13.43
C GLY A 145 -13.50 -4.80 12.31
N ALA A 146 -14.70 -4.39 12.69
CA ALA A 146 -15.87 -4.30 11.82
C ALA A 146 -15.82 -2.97 11.02
N TYR A 147 -15.71 -3.05 9.68
CA TYR A 147 -15.67 -1.90 8.78
C TYR A 147 -16.88 -1.88 7.84
N GLY A 148 -17.31 -0.69 7.43
CA GLY A 148 -18.43 -0.49 6.51
C GLY A 148 -18.00 0.02 5.14
N ALA A 149 -18.97 0.21 4.25
CA ALA A 149 -18.73 0.75 2.89
C ALA A 149 -18.01 2.11 2.89
N ARG A 150 -18.19 2.91 3.95
CA ARG A 150 -17.45 4.18 4.13
C ARG A 150 -15.94 3.95 4.29
N ASP A 151 -15.55 2.93 5.06
CA ASP A 151 -14.15 2.64 5.34
C ASP A 151 -13.47 2.10 4.09
N GLU A 152 -14.12 1.19 3.37
CA GLU A 152 -13.63 0.69 2.08
C GLU A 152 -13.42 1.82 1.06
N ALA A 153 -14.37 2.76 0.98
CA ALA A 153 -14.24 3.93 0.12
C ALA A 153 -13.05 4.82 0.53
N LEU A 154 -12.82 4.99 1.83
CA LEU A 154 -11.67 5.74 2.34
C LEU A 154 -10.35 5.05 1.99
N TRP A 155 -10.26 3.72 2.14
CA TRP A 155 -9.05 2.98 1.82
C TRP A 155 -8.73 3.02 0.33
N LYS A 156 -9.75 2.87 -0.52
CA LYS A 156 -9.62 3.03 -1.96
C LYS A 156 -9.12 4.42 -2.32
N ALA A 157 -9.74 5.47 -1.75
CA ALA A 157 -9.32 6.85 -1.98
C ALA A 157 -7.88 7.10 -1.52
N SER A 158 -7.48 6.54 -0.37
CA SER A 158 -6.12 6.64 0.15
C SER A 158 -5.08 6.00 -0.81
N ALA A 159 -5.40 4.82 -1.34
CA ALA A 159 -4.55 4.16 -2.34
C ALA A 159 -4.46 5.00 -3.63
N GLU A 160 -5.58 5.54 -4.12
CA GLU A 160 -5.63 6.40 -5.31
C GLU A 160 -4.86 7.71 -5.11
N GLN A 161 -4.89 8.30 -3.92
CA GLN A 161 -4.08 9.47 -3.57
C GLN A 161 -2.58 9.18 -3.65
N MET A 162 -2.15 8.04 -3.13
CA MET A 162 -0.74 7.62 -3.21
C MET A 162 -0.29 7.39 -4.65
N VAL A 163 -1.14 6.77 -5.47
CA VAL A 163 -0.89 6.58 -6.92
C VAL A 163 -0.83 7.93 -7.65
N THR A 164 -1.70 8.86 -7.31
CA THR A 164 -1.72 10.22 -7.91
C THR A 164 -0.45 10.99 -7.58
N GLU A 165 0.02 10.93 -6.33
CA GLU A 165 1.30 11.54 -5.96
C GLU A 165 2.48 10.84 -6.65
N GLY A 166 2.43 9.52 -6.80
CA GLY A 166 3.44 8.76 -7.53
C GLY A 166 3.52 9.17 -8.99
N HIS A 167 2.37 9.32 -9.66
CA HIS A 167 2.28 9.87 -11.01
C HIS A 167 2.91 11.25 -11.09
N ARG A 168 2.59 12.17 -10.16
CA ARG A 168 3.16 13.52 -10.13
C ARG A 168 4.69 13.50 -10.01
N VAL A 169 5.24 12.70 -9.11
CA VAL A 169 6.70 12.58 -8.92
C VAL A 169 7.36 11.96 -10.16
N PHE A 170 6.76 10.91 -10.71
CA PHE A 170 7.31 10.17 -11.85
C PHE A 170 7.49 11.05 -13.11
N HIS A 171 6.60 12.04 -13.29
CA HIS A 171 6.59 12.97 -14.42
C HIS A 171 7.27 14.33 -14.14
N ASP A 172 7.94 14.49 -12.99
CA ASP A 172 8.55 15.77 -12.62
C ASP A 172 10.03 15.59 -12.26
N ALA A 173 10.89 16.06 -13.16
CA ALA A 173 12.34 16.03 -12.99
C ALA A 173 12.78 16.72 -11.69
N LYS A 174 12.09 17.79 -11.27
CA LYS A 174 12.42 18.50 -10.03
C LYS A 174 12.10 17.65 -8.79
N SER A 175 10.95 16.99 -8.77
CA SER A 175 10.56 16.09 -7.68
C SER A 175 11.50 14.90 -7.52
N LEU A 176 12.11 14.45 -8.62
CA LEU A 176 13.15 13.42 -8.64
C LEU A 176 14.54 13.93 -8.23
N GLY A 177 14.71 15.25 -8.07
CA GLY A 177 16.00 15.87 -7.79
C GLY A 177 16.96 15.83 -8.97
N SER A 178 16.44 15.78 -10.20
CA SER A 178 17.26 15.74 -11.41
C SER A 178 18.13 16.98 -11.54
N THR A 179 19.39 16.78 -11.89
CA THR A 179 20.32 17.87 -12.26
C THR A 179 20.41 18.08 -13.76
N VAL A 180 19.75 17.21 -14.55
CA VAL A 180 19.79 17.21 -16.03
C VAL A 180 18.40 17.32 -16.65
N SER A 181 17.39 17.70 -15.87
CA SER A 181 15.98 17.83 -16.30
C SER A 181 15.34 16.54 -16.83
N VAL A 182 15.93 15.38 -16.55
CA VAL A 182 15.37 14.08 -16.94
C VAL A 182 14.37 13.62 -15.87
N SER A 183 13.19 13.22 -16.32
CA SER A 183 12.15 12.55 -15.53
C SER A 183 11.96 11.11 -15.98
N CYS A 184 11.26 10.29 -15.18
CA CYS A 184 11.15 8.86 -15.43
C CYS A 184 10.33 8.56 -16.70
N ASP A 185 9.27 9.32 -16.95
CA ASP A 185 8.36 9.18 -18.08
C ASP A 185 9.02 9.42 -19.44
N MET A 186 10.09 10.20 -19.47
CA MET A 186 10.87 10.42 -20.71
C MET A 186 11.47 9.12 -21.27
N CYS A 187 11.73 8.13 -20.41
CA CYS A 187 12.21 6.80 -20.81
C CYS A 187 11.15 5.71 -20.63
N HIS A 188 10.26 5.87 -19.65
CA HIS A 188 9.23 4.92 -19.27
C HIS A 188 7.85 5.60 -19.27
N PRO A 189 7.28 5.96 -20.44
CA PRO A 189 5.96 6.62 -20.51
C PRO A 189 4.92 5.80 -19.74
N ASP A 190 4.21 6.44 -18.82
CA ASP A 190 3.23 5.77 -17.94
C ASP A 190 3.76 4.53 -17.20
N ALA A 191 5.03 4.56 -16.79
CA ALA A 191 5.74 3.43 -16.18
C ALA A 191 5.84 2.17 -17.07
N ALA A 192 5.70 2.32 -18.39
CA ALA A 192 5.89 1.22 -19.33
C ALA A 192 7.28 0.57 -19.22
N ASN A 193 7.34 -0.75 -19.43
CA ASN A 193 8.57 -1.56 -19.37
C ASN A 193 9.35 -1.51 -18.04
N THR A 194 8.73 -1.09 -16.94
CA THR A 194 9.36 -1.15 -15.60
C THR A 194 9.30 -2.56 -14.97
N HIS A 195 8.29 -3.36 -15.35
CA HIS A 195 8.08 -4.75 -14.93
C HIS A 195 8.20 -5.02 -13.41
N PRO A 196 7.52 -4.24 -12.53
CA PRO A 196 7.49 -4.46 -11.08
C PRO A 196 7.06 -5.87 -10.68
N GLU A 197 6.22 -6.54 -11.48
CA GLU A 197 5.74 -7.90 -11.22
C GLU A 197 6.83 -8.98 -11.25
N THR A 198 8.03 -8.63 -11.72
CA THR A 198 9.18 -9.55 -11.81
C THR A 198 10.13 -9.43 -10.61
N TYR A 199 9.93 -8.44 -9.74
CA TYR A 199 10.76 -8.22 -8.56
C TYR A 199 10.34 -9.11 -7.38
N PRO A 200 11.29 -9.54 -6.52
CA PRO A 200 12.75 -9.35 -6.61
C PRO A 200 13.36 -10.11 -7.80
N LYS A 201 14.35 -9.51 -8.47
CA LYS A 201 15.13 -10.17 -9.53
C LYS A 201 16.59 -9.75 -9.49
N TYR A 202 17.47 -10.60 -10.01
CA TYR A 202 18.83 -10.17 -10.36
C TYR A 202 18.76 -8.93 -11.27
N GLN A 203 19.69 -8.00 -11.14
CA GLN A 203 19.76 -6.86 -12.04
C GLN A 203 21.19 -6.75 -12.51
N VAL A 204 21.40 -6.98 -13.81
CA VAL A 204 22.74 -7.06 -14.41
C VAL A 204 23.52 -5.76 -14.21
N GLN A 205 22.84 -4.61 -14.26
CA GLN A 205 23.44 -3.30 -14.02
C GLN A 205 23.92 -3.11 -12.57
N MET A 206 23.38 -3.90 -11.63
CA MET A 206 23.68 -3.79 -10.20
C MET A 206 24.53 -4.98 -9.70
N GLY A 207 24.70 -6.03 -10.49
CA GLY A 207 25.45 -7.23 -10.12
C GLY A 207 24.86 -8.03 -8.94
N ARG A 208 23.59 -7.78 -8.59
CA ARG A 208 22.92 -8.41 -7.44
C ARG A 208 21.42 -8.54 -7.66
N THR A 209 20.76 -9.36 -6.83
CA THR A 209 19.31 -9.30 -6.66
C THR A 209 18.90 -7.95 -6.07
N ALA A 210 17.88 -7.36 -6.67
CA ALA A 210 17.35 -6.05 -6.36
C ALA A 210 15.84 -6.13 -6.11
N LEU A 211 15.36 -5.26 -5.23
CA LEU A 211 13.94 -4.92 -5.10
C LEU A 211 13.59 -3.80 -6.09
N LEU A 212 12.30 -3.48 -6.23
CA LEU A 212 11.85 -2.44 -7.14
C LEU A 212 12.50 -1.09 -6.79
N ARG A 213 12.53 -0.74 -5.50
CA ARG A 213 13.11 0.52 -5.00
C ARG A 213 14.62 0.65 -5.24
N ASP A 214 15.35 -0.47 -5.21
CA ASP A 214 16.76 -0.50 -5.60
C ASP A 214 16.93 0.00 -7.05
N MET A 215 16.06 -0.47 -7.96
CA MET A 215 16.12 -0.05 -9.36
C MET A 215 15.62 1.39 -9.53
N ILE A 216 14.58 1.82 -8.79
CA ILE A 216 14.15 3.23 -8.80
C ILE A 216 15.32 4.15 -8.41
N ASN A 217 16.03 3.84 -7.33
CA ASN A 217 17.20 4.62 -6.91
C ASN A 217 18.36 4.54 -7.91
N TRP A 218 18.59 3.38 -8.53
CA TRP A 218 19.57 3.26 -9.61
C TRP A 218 19.23 4.18 -10.80
N CYS A 219 17.95 4.27 -11.18
CA CYS A 219 17.47 5.21 -12.21
C CYS A 219 17.62 6.68 -11.76
N ILE A 220 17.39 6.99 -10.49
CA ILE A 220 17.58 8.35 -9.96
C ILE A 220 19.05 8.78 -10.06
N GLU A 221 19.98 7.91 -9.68
CA GLU A 221 21.40 8.23 -9.64
C GLU A 221 22.02 8.32 -11.06
N ASN A 222 21.63 7.42 -11.96
CA ASN A 222 22.33 7.23 -13.23
C ASN A 222 21.77 8.13 -14.37
N PRO A 223 20.59 7.87 -14.94
CA PRO A 223 20.03 8.73 -15.99
C PRO A 223 19.52 10.08 -15.46
N VAL A 224 18.87 10.11 -14.29
CA VAL A 224 18.29 11.35 -13.73
C VAL A 224 19.34 12.26 -13.09
N ARG A 225 20.51 11.72 -12.71
CA ARG A 225 21.60 12.44 -12.04
C ARG A 225 21.15 13.15 -10.76
N GLY A 226 20.24 12.52 -10.02
CA GLY A 226 19.78 12.97 -8.72
C GLY A 226 20.50 12.26 -7.57
N LYS A 227 20.05 12.55 -6.34
CA LYS A 227 20.50 11.84 -5.14
C LYS A 227 19.52 10.70 -4.83
N PRO A 228 19.99 9.51 -4.42
CA PRO A 228 19.12 8.44 -3.96
C PRO A 228 18.16 8.92 -2.87
N MET A 229 16.91 8.46 -2.93
CA MET A 229 15.90 8.71 -1.91
C MET A 229 15.98 7.65 -0.81
N ALA A 230 15.61 8.04 0.42
CA ALA A 230 15.45 7.09 1.51
C ALA A 230 14.30 6.11 1.23
N GLU A 231 14.41 4.89 1.74
CA GLU A 231 13.39 3.84 1.59
C GLU A 231 12.01 4.23 2.15
N ASP A 232 12.00 5.09 3.16
CA ASP A 232 10.80 5.59 3.81
C ASP A 232 10.31 6.95 3.28
N ASP A 233 11.04 7.56 2.32
CA ASP A 233 10.67 8.82 1.68
C ASP A 233 9.25 8.69 1.07
N PRO A 234 8.32 9.60 1.39
CA PRO A 234 6.96 9.56 0.85
C PRO A 234 6.92 9.48 -0.68
N ARG A 235 7.86 10.14 -1.38
CA ARG A 235 7.94 10.11 -2.85
C ARG A 235 8.34 8.74 -3.38
N MET A 236 9.28 8.06 -2.71
CA MET A 236 9.69 6.70 -3.08
C MET A 236 8.51 5.73 -2.98
N LYS A 237 7.78 5.77 -1.86
CA LYS A 237 6.59 4.93 -1.67
C LYS A 237 5.49 5.24 -2.68
N ALA A 238 5.26 6.53 -2.96
CA ALA A 238 4.27 6.94 -3.94
C ALA A 238 4.62 6.47 -5.36
N MET A 239 5.89 6.62 -5.78
CA MET A 239 6.36 6.11 -7.08
C MET A 239 6.22 4.59 -7.20
N GLU A 240 6.60 3.83 -6.17
CA GLU A 240 6.42 2.38 -6.14
C GLU A 240 4.94 2.00 -6.29
N ALA A 241 4.04 2.68 -5.56
CA ALA A 241 2.60 2.46 -5.68
C ALA A 241 2.08 2.77 -7.08
N TYR A 242 2.53 3.87 -7.69
CA TYR A 242 2.16 4.23 -9.07
C TYR A 242 2.65 3.18 -10.09
N ILE A 243 3.91 2.77 -10.01
CA ILE A 243 4.48 1.75 -10.90
C ILE A 243 3.72 0.42 -10.79
N LEU A 244 3.39 0.00 -9.57
CA LEU A 244 2.56 -1.20 -9.32
C LEU A 244 1.15 -1.05 -9.90
N ALA A 245 0.53 0.11 -9.72
CA ALA A 245 -0.82 0.38 -10.23
C ALA A 245 -0.89 0.25 -11.76
N GLN A 246 0.14 0.71 -12.48
CA GLN A 246 0.21 0.60 -13.94
C GLN A 246 0.37 -0.84 -14.47
N ARG A 247 0.66 -1.79 -13.59
CA ARG A 247 0.75 -3.22 -13.90
C ARG A 247 -0.33 -4.05 -13.22
N LYS A 248 -1.38 -3.41 -12.72
CA LYS A 248 -2.53 -4.10 -12.14
C LYS A 248 -3.08 -5.12 -13.14
N GLY A 249 -3.28 -6.35 -12.67
CA GLY A 249 -3.78 -7.47 -13.48
C GLY A 249 -2.69 -8.29 -14.19
N VAL A 250 -1.43 -7.86 -14.16
CA VAL A 250 -0.31 -8.69 -14.63
C VAL A 250 0.07 -9.70 -13.54
N LYS A 251 0.32 -10.94 -13.94
CA LYS A 251 0.72 -12.02 -13.04
C LYS A 251 2.08 -11.73 -12.40
N LEU A 252 2.17 -11.90 -11.08
CA LEU A 252 3.43 -11.85 -10.34
C LEU A 252 4.32 -13.05 -10.75
N GLU A 253 5.51 -12.75 -11.24
CA GLU A 253 6.51 -13.73 -11.72
C GLU A 253 7.90 -13.34 -11.19
N TYR A 254 8.08 -13.41 -9.87
CA TYR A 254 9.33 -13.00 -9.21
C TYR A 254 10.56 -13.72 -9.78
N GLY A 255 11.68 -13.01 -9.90
CA GLY A 255 12.96 -13.53 -10.39
C GLY A 255 13.10 -13.54 -11.91
N LYS A 256 12.01 -13.33 -12.66
CA LYS A 256 12.03 -13.29 -14.12
C LYS A 256 12.85 -12.12 -14.66
N HIS A 257 13.62 -12.37 -15.72
CA HIS A 257 14.34 -11.36 -16.50
C HIS A 257 13.69 -11.15 -17.85
#